data_AF-A0A0C3KC44-F1
#
_entry.id   AF-A0A0C3KC44-F1
#
_cell.length_a   1.000
_cell.length_b   1.000
_cell.length_c   1.000
_cell.angle_alpha   90.00
_cell.angle_beta   90.00
_cell.angle_gamma   90.00
#
_symmetry.space_group_name_H-M   'P 1'
#
loop_
_entity.id
_entity.type
_entity.pdbx_description
1 polymer ?
#
loop_
_entity_poly.entity_id
_entity_poly.type
_entity_poly.pdbx_seq_one_letter_code
_entity_poly.pdbx_strand_id
1 'polypeptide(L)'
;FVNELRLLDKLSHPNIAKIIGFVEDVEKSIAWLVFPWEDNGNLREFLRSATWEIPERVSLIRDVASGLEYLHSRQPPICHGDLKSVSITISNS
;
A
#
# COMPACT_ATOMS: atom_id res chain seq x y z
N PHE A 1 -14.91 -7.97 4.20
CA PHE A 1 -14.06 -7.58 5.34
C PHE A 1 -13.14 -8.72 5.84
N VAL A 2 -13.63 -9.77 6.52
CA VAL A 2 -12.76 -10.84 7.08
C VAL A 2 -11.84 -11.52 6.04
N ASN A 3 -12.32 -11.76 4.83
CA ASN A 3 -11.49 -12.33 3.76
C ASN A 3 -10.35 -11.40 3.33
N GLU A 4 -10.59 -10.09 3.34
CA GLU A 4 -9.61 -9.06 2.99
C GLU A 4 -8.54 -8.93 4.08
N LEU A 5 -8.94 -8.93 5.36
CA LEU A 5 -8.02 -8.98 6.49
C LEU A 5 -7.10 -10.21 6.45
N ARG A 6 -7.67 -11.41 6.24
CA ARG A 6 -6.90 -12.66 6.14
C ARG A 6 -5.96 -12.67 4.95
N LEU A 7 -6.29 -11.95 3.90
CA LEU A 7 -5.42 -11.78 2.74
C LEU A 7 -4.28 -10.83 3.09
N LEU A 8 -4.58 -9.64 3.62
CA LEU A 8 -3.60 -8.63 4.01
C LEU A 8 -2.59 -9.14 5.05
N ASP A 9 -3.05 -9.90 6.06
CA ASP A 9 -2.21 -10.49 7.10
C ASP A 9 -1.17 -11.49 6.55
N LYS A 10 -1.45 -12.11 5.39
CA LYS A 10 -0.54 -13.05 4.73
C LYS A 10 0.44 -12.39 3.78
N LEU A 11 0.26 -11.10 3.48
CA LEU A 11 1.17 -10.37 2.60
C LEU A 11 2.40 -9.93 3.39
N SER A 12 3.56 -10.25 2.84
CA SER A 12 4.86 -9.89 3.42
C SER A 12 5.81 -9.55 2.29
N HIS A 13 5.96 -8.25 2.03
CA HIS A 13 6.81 -7.69 0.99
C HIS A 13 7.16 -6.24 1.35
N PRO A 14 8.40 -5.76 1.12
CA PRO A 14 8.80 -4.40 1.48
C PRO A 14 7.95 -3.30 0.82
N ASN A 15 7.44 -3.55 -0.39
CA ASN A 15 6.59 -2.59 -1.12
C ASN A 15 5.09 -2.87 -1.01
N ILE A 16 4.65 -3.56 0.05
CA ILE A 16 3.24 -3.76 0.39
C ILE A 16 3.03 -3.31 1.83
N ALA A 17 2.11 -2.36 2.03
CA ALA A 17 1.78 -1.84 3.35
C ALA A 17 1.31 -2.96 4.27
N LYS A 18 1.98 -3.10 5.42
CA LYS A 18 1.64 -4.09 6.43
C LYS A 18 0.51 -3.56 7.31
N ILE A 19 -0.56 -4.33 7.44
CA ILE A 19 -1.64 -4.02 8.38
C ILE A 19 -1.18 -4.22 9.83
N ILE A 20 -1.49 -3.27 10.71
CA ILE A 20 -1.32 -3.42 12.17
C ILE A 20 -2.52 -4.17 12.75
N GLY A 21 -3.72 -3.81 12.31
CA GLY A 21 -4.97 -4.41 12.76
C GLY A 21 -6.18 -3.72 12.17
N PHE A 22 -7.31 -3.85 12.83
CA PHE A 22 -8.57 -3.23 12.42
C PHE A 22 -9.45 -2.88 13.62
N VAL A 23 -10.41 -1.99 13.38
CA VAL A 23 -11.49 -1.64 14.31
C VAL A 23 -12.82 -1.90 13.60
N GLU A 24 -13.77 -2.54 14.27
CA GLU A 24 -15.07 -2.88 13.71
C GLU A 24 -16.20 -2.27 14.55
N ASP A 25 -17.12 -1.56 13.89
CA ASP A 25 -18.41 -1.11 14.43
C ASP A 25 -19.49 -2.02 13.83
N VAL A 26 -19.85 -3.05 14.60
CA VAL A 26 -20.80 -4.09 14.18
C VAL A 26 -22.20 -3.50 13.96
N GLU A 27 -22.61 -2.54 14.79
CA GLU A 27 -23.93 -1.91 14.70
C GLU A 27 -24.08 -1.12 13.39
N LYS A 28 -23.02 -0.41 12.98
CA LYS A 28 -23.01 0.37 11.72
C LYS A 28 -22.55 -0.43 10.51
N SER A 29 -22.10 -1.67 10.69
CA SER A 29 -21.49 -2.49 9.63
C SER A 29 -20.31 -1.78 8.95
N ILE A 30 -19.50 -1.07 9.73
CA ILE A 30 -18.31 -0.35 9.26
C ILE A 30 -17.09 -0.99 9.90
N ALA A 31 -16.00 -1.08 9.13
CA ALA A 31 -14.71 -1.45 9.68
C ALA A 31 -13.60 -0.57 9.11
N TRP A 32 -12.64 -0.24 9.96
CA TRP A 32 -11.47 0.56 9.64
C TRP A 32 -10.22 -0.30 9.71
N LEU A 33 -9.37 -0.19 8.72
CA LEU A 33 -8.05 -0.82 8.69
C LEU A 33 -7.01 0.13 9.27
N VAL A 34 -6.11 -0.39 10.09
CA VAL A 34 -5.06 0.38 10.76
C VAL A 34 -3.72 0.00 10.15
N PHE A 35 -3.01 0.99 9.62
CA PHE A 35 -1.68 0.87 9.03
C PHE A 35 -0.67 1.75 9.77
N PRO A 36 0.64 1.49 9.65
CA PRO A 36 1.66 2.44 10.06
C PRO A 36 1.43 3.80 9.40
N TRP A 37 1.68 4.85 10.16
CA TRP A 37 1.66 6.20 9.62
C TRP A 37 2.94 6.47 8.83
N GLU A 38 2.80 7.06 7.65
CA GLU A 38 3.92 7.43 6.79
C GLU A 38 3.98 8.95 6.65
N ASP A 39 5.03 9.58 7.20
CA ASP A 39 5.15 11.04 7.30
C ASP A 39 5.25 11.74 5.93
N ASN A 40 5.77 11.03 4.93
CA ASN A 40 5.88 11.54 3.56
C ASN A 40 4.55 11.52 2.80
N GLY A 41 3.48 11.02 3.43
CA GLY A 41 2.15 10.96 2.85
C GLY A 41 2.07 10.00 1.66
N ASN A 42 1.15 10.30 0.73
CA ASN A 42 1.02 9.51 -0.49
C ASN A 42 1.92 10.01 -1.63
N LEU A 43 2.14 9.17 -2.63
CA LEU A 43 3.01 9.47 -3.78
C LEU A 43 2.63 10.78 -4.50
N ARG A 44 1.34 11.14 -4.53
CA ARG A 44 0.91 12.42 -5.12
C ARG A 44 1.37 13.63 -4.31
N GLU A 45 1.26 13.57 -2.99
CA GLU A 45 1.72 14.62 -2.08
C GLU A 45 3.24 14.72 -2.10
N PHE A 46 3.92 13.57 -2.01
CA PHE A 46 5.37 13.48 -2.04
C PHE A 46 5.98 14.05 -3.33
N LEU A 47 5.42 13.74 -4.49
CA LEU A 47 5.91 14.30 -5.76
C LEU A 47 5.67 15.81 -5.90
N ARG A 48 4.83 16.41 -5.06
CA ARG A 48 4.58 17.85 -5.03
C ARG A 48 5.42 18.60 -4.00
N SER A 49 6.03 17.91 -3.04
CA SER A 49 6.80 18.55 -1.97
C SER A 49 8.16 19.07 -2.45
N ALA A 50 8.69 18.53 -3.56
CA ALA A 50 9.98 18.90 -4.13
C ALA A 50 10.06 18.64 -5.63
N THR A 51 11.16 19.10 -6.24
CA THR A 51 11.55 18.68 -7.59
C THR A 51 12.37 17.40 -7.49
N TRP A 52 11.90 16.35 -8.15
CA TRP A 52 12.54 15.03 -8.16
C TRP A 52 13.23 14.77 -9.50
N GLU A 53 14.48 14.34 -9.43
CA GLU A 53 15.28 13.94 -10.58
C GLU A 53 14.82 12.59 -11.15
N ILE A 54 15.19 12.31 -12.40
CA ILE A 54 14.81 11.07 -13.09
C ILE A 54 15.19 9.81 -12.29
N PRO A 55 16.40 9.68 -11.72
CA PRO A 55 16.77 8.48 -10.97
C PRO A 55 15.87 8.21 -9.76
N GLU A 56 15.41 9.24 -9.05
CA GLU A 56 14.54 9.12 -7.88
C GLU A 56 13.16 8.63 -8.30
N ARG A 57 12.61 9.19 -9.37
CA ARG A 57 11.33 8.76 -9.94
C ARG A 57 11.37 7.31 -10.44
N VAL A 58 12.49 6.90 -11.06
CA VAL A 58 12.70 5.52 -11.49
C VAL A 58 12.75 4.57 -10.29
N SER A 59 13.33 5.00 -9.17
CA SER A 59 13.31 4.22 -7.92
C SER A 59 11.88 3.96 -7.44
N LEU A 60 11.04 4.99 -7.38
CA LEU A 60 9.63 4.86 -6.99
C LEU A 60 8.84 3.92 -7.91
N ILE A 61 9.08 3.99 -9.22
CA ILE A 61 8.43 3.11 -10.20
C ILE A 61 8.84 1.65 -9.96
N ARG A 62 10.14 1.39 -9.71
CA ARG A 62 10.66 0.05 -9.44
C ARG A 62 10.03 -0.55 -8.20
N ASP A 63 9.89 0.24 -7.15
CA ASP A 63 9.29 -0.20 -5.87
C ASP A 63 7.81 -0.56 -6.04
N VAL A 64 7.04 0.26 -6.76
CA VAL A 64 5.64 -0.06 -7.11
C VAL A 64 5.56 -1.32 -7.97
N ALA A 65 6.41 -1.45 -8.98
CA ALA A 65 6.44 -2.62 -9.85
C ALA A 65 6.77 -3.91 -9.08
N SER A 66 7.71 -3.84 -8.13
CA SER A 66 8.07 -4.98 -7.27
C SER A 66 6.92 -5.40 -6.36
N GLY A 67 6.19 -4.45 -5.77
CA GLY A 67 4.98 -4.75 -5.00
C GLY A 67 3.90 -5.42 -5.85
N LEU A 68 3.67 -4.95 -7.09
CA LEU A 68 2.72 -5.56 -8.01
C LEU A 68 3.12 -6.96 -8.46
N GLU A 69 4.41 -7.19 -8.77
CA GLU A 69 4.94 -8.51 -9.09
C GLU A 69 4.69 -9.49 -7.94
N TYR A 70 4.91 -9.06 -6.70
CA TYR A 70 4.62 -9.86 -5.52
C TYR A 70 3.12 -10.25 -5.43
N LEU A 71 2.21 -9.29 -5.62
CA LEU A 71 0.76 -9.57 -5.60
C LEU A 71 0.32 -10.50 -6.72
N HIS A 72 0.81 -10.27 -7.94
CA HIS A 72 0.45 -11.06 -9.11
C HIS A 72 1.03 -12.48 -9.08
N SER A 73 2.13 -12.71 -8.35
CA SER A 73 2.72 -14.05 -8.16
C SER A 73 2.03 -14.90 -7.10
N ARG A 74 1.00 -14.39 -6.41
CA ARG A 74 0.22 -15.20 -5.45
C ARG A 74 -0.65 -16.24 -6.17
N GLN A 75 -1.13 -17.24 -5.44
CA GLN A 75 -2.05 -18.27 -5.95
C GLN A 75 -3.33 -18.33 -5.09
N PRO A 76 -4.48 -17.85 -5.59
CA PRO A 76 -4.66 -17.19 -6.89
C PRO A 76 -3.96 -15.81 -6.96
N PRO A 77 -3.66 -15.29 -8.16
CA PRO A 77 -3.10 -13.95 -8.32
C PRO A 77 -3.99 -12.88 -7.68
N ILE A 78 -3.39 -11.93 -6.99
CA ILE A 78 -4.11 -10.84 -6.33
C ILE A 78 -4.01 -9.60 -7.21
N CYS A 79 -5.15 -9.10 -7.68
CA CYS A 79 -5.23 -7.80 -8.34
C CYS A 79 -5.41 -6.70 -7.28
N HIS A 80 -4.59 -5.64 -7.30
CA HIS A 80 -4.74 -4.51 -6.37
C HIS A 80 -6.09 -3.80 -6.50
N GLY A 81 -6.64 -3.70 -7.71
CA GLY A 81 -7.99 -3.18 -7.97
C GLY A 81 -8.14 -1.65 -7.97
N ASP A 82 -7.32 -0.91 -7.23
CA ASP A 82 -7.39 0.58 -7.16
C ASP A 82 -6.00 1.24 -7.14
N LEU A 83 -5.12 0.86 -8.07
CA LEU A 83 -3.76 1.40 -8.11
C LEU A 83 -3.75 2.84 -8.64
N LYS A 84 -3.48 3.81 -7.75
CA LYS A 84 -3.38 5.23 -8.08
C LYS A 84 -2.35 5.91 -7.17
N SER A 85 -1.89 7.11 -7.54
CA SER A 85 -0.87 7.83 -6.76
C SER A 85 -1.28 8.17 -5.32
N VAL A 86 -2.58 8.19 -5.02
CA VAL A 86 -3.08 8.40 -3.65
C VAL A 86 -3.24 7.10 -2.84
N SER A 87 -3.13 5.92 -3.49
CA SER A 87 -3.17 4.61 -2.82
C SER A 87 -1.77 4.06 -2.51
N ILE A 88 -0.72 4.84 -2.79
CA ILE A 88 0.69 4.48 -2.57
C ILE A 88 1.23 5.44 -1.51
N THR A 89 1.68 4.92 -0.38
CA THR A 89 2.33 5.69 0.69
C THR A 89 3.85 5.62 0.55
N ILE A 90 4.55 6.64 1.06
CA ILE A 90 6.01 6.74 0.96
C ILE A 90 6.64 6.55 2.33
N SER A 91 7.43 5.49 2.49
CA SER A 91 8.13 5.21 3.74
C SER A 91 9.40 6.04 3.92
N ASN A 92 9.82 6.23 5.18
CA ASN A 92 11.13 6.79 5.52
C ASN A 92 12.26 5.74 5.52
N SER A 93 11.90 4.46 5.55
CA SER A 93 12.80 3.30 5.56
C SER A 93 13.15 2.81 4.16
#